data_AF-C3NMY6-F1
#
_entry.id   AF-C3NMY6-F1
#
_cell.length_a   1.000
_cell.length_b   1.000
_cell.length_c   1.000
_cell.angle_alpha   90.00
_cell.angle_beta   90.00
_cell.angle_gamma   90.00
#
_symmetry.space_group_name_H-M   'P 1'
#
loop_
_entity.id
_entity.type
_entity.pdbx_description
1 polymer ?
#
loop_
_entity_poly.entity_id
_entity_poly.type
_entity_poly.pdbx_seq_one_letter_code
_entity_poly.pdbx_strand_id
1 'polypeptide(L)'
;MIEWKGFGKRWGKCEECWLAYERRIQHENSLNCYKLGIPIDALKIPLDQFLNIVKDVPGKYAIFGFPLNLLSKGVIIFYFDTKEEMENFIENIMNYIKSEISFREKKFYDIFVNTEWIGSINWRRGCPEYDKKFGDWRGWRNHSNEDY
;
A
#
# COMPACT_ATOMS: atom_id res chain seq x y z
N MET A 1 0.54 1.79 19.14
CA MET A 1 1.56 1.71 18.05
C MET A 1 1.14 0.57 17.14
N ILE A 2 1.21 0.74 15.81
CA ILE A 2 0.85 -0.32 14.86
C ILE A 2 2.03 -1.29 14.75
N GLU A 3 1.79 -2.58 14.99
CA GLU A 3 2.80 -3.63 14.84
C GLU A 3 2.79 -4.16 13.40
N TRP A 4 3.83 -3.83 12.64
CA TRP A 4 4.00 -4.30 11.26
C TRP A 4 4.71 -5.66 11.23
N LYS A 5 4.12 -6.61 10.52
CA LYS A 5 4.68 -7.95 10.28
C LYS A 5 5.02 -8.10 8.80
N GLY A 6 6.30 -8.27 8.49
CA GLY A 6 6.77 -8.49 7.12
C GLY A 6 6.49 -9.91 6.64
N PHE A 7 6.30 -10.07 5.33
CA PHE A 7 6.27 -11.37 4.66
C PHE A 7 6.89 -11.25 3.26
N GLY A 8 7.26 -12.39 2.68
CA GLY A 8 7.92 -12.45 1.39
C GLY A 8 9.29 -11.78 1.36
N LYS A 9 9.71 -11.38 0.15
CA LYS A 9 11.02 -10.76 -0.05
C LYS A 9 11.06 -9.37 0.59
N ARG A 10 12.22 -9.00 1.12
CA ARG A 10 12.44 -7.67 1.69
C ARG A 10 12.48 -6.64 0.54
N TRP A 11 11.67 -5.59 0.63
CA TRP A 11 11.63 -4.53 -0.39
C TRP A 11 12.95 -3.78 -0.56
N GLY A 12 13.66 -3.50 0.55
CA GLY A 12 15.02 -2.95 0.54
C GLY A 12 15.14 -1.45 0.21
N LYS A 13 14.13 -0.79 -0.36
CA LYS A 13 14.24 0.63 -0.80
C LYS A 13 13.77 1.68 0.22
N CYS A 14 13.15 1.25 1.32
CA CYS A 14 12.50 2.18 2.26
C CYS A 14 13.47 3.07 3.05
N GLU A 15 14.64 2.54 3.42
CA GLU A 15 15.61 3.24 4.27
C GLU A 15 16.22 4.44 3.53
N GLU A 16 16.70 4.22 2.30
CA GLU A 16 17.23 5.27 1.45
C GLU A 16 16.18 6.36 1.15
N CYS A 17 14.96 5.94 0.81
CA CYS A 17 13.83 6.85 0.65
C CYS A 17 13.63 7.74 1.90
N TRP A 18 13.68 7.14 3.09
CA TRP A 18 13.45 7.87 4.34
C TRP A 18 14.56 8.88 4.63
N LEU A 19 15.82 8.47 4.46
CA LEU A 19 16.98 9.36 4.63
C LEU A 19 16.91 10.57 3.67
N ALA A 20 16.50 10.35 2.42
CA ALA A 20 16.27 11.43 1.46
C ALA A 20 15.11 12.34 1.88
N TYR A 21 14.00 11.77 2.36
CA TYR A 21 12.85 12.51 2.86
C TYR A 21 13.21 13.44 4.02
N GLU A 22 14.03 12.98 4.97
CA GLU A 22 14.53 13.79 6.08
C GLU A 22 15.32 15.01 5.59
N ARG A 23 16.04 14.86 4.47
CA ARG A 23 16.76 15.93 3.77
C ARG A 23 15.89 16.77 2.83
N ARG A 24 14.55 16.57 2.84
CA ARG A 24 13.58 17.22 1.94
C ARG A 24 13.80 16.93 0.45
N ILE A 25 14.38 15.78 0.14
CA ILE A 25 14.58 15.30 -1.22
C ILE A 25 13.57 14.19 -1.50
N GLN A 26 12.87 14.28 -2.62
CA GLN A 26 11.99 13.21 -3.08
C GLN A 26 12.82 12.21 -3.88
N HIS A 27 13.14 11.06 -3.26
CA HIS A 27 13.96 10.03 -3.89
C HIS A 27 13.21 9.34 -5.03
N GLU A 28 13.91 8.95 -6.09
CA GLU A 28 13.32 8.26 -7.26
C GLU A 28 12.59 6.97 -6.86
N ASN A 29 13.18 6.16 -5.98
CA ASN A 29 12.52 5.00 -5.39
C ASN A 29 11.14 5.30 -4.80
N SER A 30 10.88 6.51 -4.28
CA SER A 30 9.57 6.89 -3.75
C SER A 30 8.56 7.23 -4.84
N LEU A 31 9.03 7.72 -5.99
CA LEU A 31 8.23 8.00 -7.19
C LEU A 31 7.78 6.72 -7.88
N ASN A 32 8.66 5.71 -7.91
CA ASN A 32 8.41 4.41 -8.53
C ASN A 32 7.92 3.34 -7.53
N CYS A 33 7.63 3.69 -6.28
CA CYS A 33 7.10 2.73 -5.31
C CYS A 33 5.57 2.74 -5.32
N TYR A 34 4.98 1.76 -5.99
CA TYR A 34 3.55 1.51 -5.99
C TYR A 34 3.21 0.62 -4.78
N LYS A 35 2.24 1.08 -3.98
CA LYS A 35 1.76 0.36 -2.81
C LYS A 35 0.32 -0.06 -3.02
N LEU A 36 0.06 -1.36 -2.90
CA LEU A 36 -1.29 -1.91 -2.90
C LEU A 36 -1.69 -2.24 -1.46
N GLY A 37 -2.77 -1.63 -0.99
CA GLY A 37 -3.38 -1.90 0.30
C GLY A 37 -4.63 -2.77 0.16
N ILE A 38 -4.67 -3.87 0.92
CA ILE A 38 -5.83 -4.74 1.06
C ILE A 38 -6.28 -4.66 2.52
N PRO A 39 -7.40 -3.98 2.81
CA PRO A 39 -8.02 -4.07 4.12
C PRO A 39 -8.27 -5.53 4.49
N ILE A 40 -7.97 -5.95 5.73
CA ILE A 40 -8.19 -7.35 6.15
C ILE A 40 -9.66 -7.74 5.99
N ASP A 41 -10.58 -6.79 6.18
CA ASP A 41 -12.01 -7.01 5.97
C ASP A 41 -12.41 -7.24 4.51
N ALA A 42 -11.55 -6.93 3.54
CA ALA A 42 -11.77 -7.22 2.13
C ALA A 42 -11.52 -8.68 1.76
N LEU A 43 -10.85 -9.47 2.61
CA LEU A 43 -10.57 -10.88 2.29
C LEU A 43 -11.83 -11.74 2.37
N LYS A 44 -11.99 -12.65 1.40
CA LYS A 44 -12.99 -13.74 1.41
C LYS A 44 -12.52 -14.96 2.18
N ILE A 45 -11.21 -15.10 2.39
CA ILE A 45 -10.56 -16.23 3.07
C ILE A 45 -9.81 -15.74 4.31
N PRO A 46 -9.45 -16.63 5.25
CA PRO A 46 -8.60 -16.29 6.39
C PRO A 46 -7.26 -15.65 5.97
N LEU A 47 -6.76 -14.74 6.81
CA LEU A 47 -5.53 -13.98 6.55
C LEU A 47 -4.32 -14.89 6.35
N ASP A 48 -4.15 -15.89 7.20
CA ASP A 48 -3.05 -16.87 7.13
C ASP A 48 -3.05 -17.65 5.80
N GLN A 49 -4.24 -18.05 5.33
CA GLN A 49 -4.37 -18.70 4.03
C GLN A 49 -4.00 -17.75 2.88
N PHE A 50 -4.47 -16.50 2.95
CA PHE A 50 -4.13 -15.50 1.93
C PHE A 50 -2.62 -15.20 1.91
N LEU A 51 -1.99 -15.03 3.07
CA LEU A 51 -0.54 -14.80 3.19
C LEU A 51 0.28 -15.95 2.60
N ASN A 52 -0.18 -17.20 2.73
CA ASN A 52 0.48 -18.34 2.11
C ASN A 52 0.40 -18.33 0.57
N ILE A 53 -0.69 -17.81 0.00
CA ILE A 53 -0.87 -17.68 -1.46
C ILE A 53 0.08 -16.62 -2.03
N VAL A 54 0.27 -15.52 -1.32
CA VAL A 54 1.04 -14.34 -1.79
C VAL A 54 2.44 -14.25 -1.18
N LYS A 55 2.95 -15.35 -0.63
CA LYS A 55 4.19 -15.41 0.16
C LYS A 55 5.45 -14.96 -0.60
N ASP A 56 5.44 -14.99 -1.93
CA ASP A 56 6.60 -14.64 -2.76
C ASP A 56 6.64 -13.15 -3.14
N VAL A 57 5.59 -12.39 -2.81
CA VAL A 57 5.48 -10.96 -3.11
C VAL A 57 5.95 -10.15 -1.91
N PRO A 58 6.79 -9.11 -2.11
CA PRO A 58 7.26 -8.28 -1.01
C PRO A 58 6.09 -7.53 -0.36
N GLY A 59 5.92 -7.71 0.95
CA GLY A 59 4.82 -7.09 1.65
C GLY A 59 4.95 -7.07 3.15
N LYS A 60 3.99 -6.41 3.78
CA LYS A 60 3.79 -6.42 5.23
C LYS A 60 2.32 -6.29 5.55
N TYR A 61 1.93 -6.72 6.73
CA TYR A 61 0.58 -6.51 7.23
C TYR A 61 0.60 -6.00 8.66
N ALA A 62 -0.51 -5.45 9.09
CA ALA A 62 -0.75 -5.14 10.49
C ALA A 62 -2.21 -5.42 10.83
N ILE A 63 -2.44 -6.03 11.97
CA ILE A 63 -3.76 -6.15 12.58
C ILE A 63 -3.87 -5.01 13.58
N PHE A 64 -4.92 -4.21 13.47
CA PHE A 64 -5.08 -3.08 14.37
C PHE A 64 -5.64 -3.55 15.71
N GLY A 65 -5.02 -3.09 16.80
CA GLY A 65 -5.54 -3.26 18.14
C GLY A 65 -6.57 -2.20 18.50
N PHE A 66 -7.18 -2.33 19.68
CA PHE A 66 -8.05 -1.29 20.22
C PHE A 66 -7.26 0.02 20.44
N PRO A 67 -7.83 1.20 20.12
CA PRO A 67 -9.19 1.44 19.60
C PRO A 67 -9.30 1.47 18.07
N LEU A 68 -8.19 1.34 17.33
CA LEU A 68 -8.17 1.45 15.86
C LEU A 68 -9.02 0.36 15.18
N ASN A 69 -9.11 -0.82 15.80
CA ASN A 69 -9.92 -1.95 15.31
C ASN A 69 -11.42 -1.65 15.18
N LEU A 70 -11.93 -0.61 15.85
CA LEU A 70 -13.30 -0.14 15.71
C LEU A 70 -13.57 0.49 14.34
N LEU A 71 -12.53 1.03 13.71
CA LEU A 71 -12.61 1.68 12.40
C LEU A 71 -12.18 0.72 11.28
N SER A 72 -11.08 0.01 11.48
CA SER A 72 -10.51 -0.95 10.53
C SER A 72 -9.81 -2.10 11.24
N LYS A 73 -9.99 -3.34 10.77
CA LYS A 73 -9.29 -4.50 11.35
C LYS A 73 -7.79 -4.53 11.05
N GLY A 74 -7.32 -3.72 10.11
CA GLY A 74 -5.94 -3.71 9.65
C GLY A 74 -5.82 -3.85 8.13
N VAL A 75 -4.59 -3.94 7.66
CA VAL A 75 -4.25 -3.86 6.25
C VAL A 75 -3.08 -4.78 5.90
N ILE A 76 -3.10 -5.30 4.68
CA ILE A 76 -1.96 -5.93 4.00
C ILE A 76 -1.46 -4.92 2.96
N ILE A 77 -0.16 -4.67 2.93
CA ILE A 77 0.50 -3.76 1.99
C ILE A 77 1.50 -4.56 1.17
N PHE A 78 1.39 -4.45 -0.15
CA PHE A 78 2.36 -4.97 -1.12
C PHE A 78 3.13 -3.82 -1.77
N TYR A 79 4.31 -4.14 -2.29
CA TYR A 79 5.20 -3.18 -2.93
C TYR A 79 5.54 -3.63 -4.35
N PHE A 80 5.46 -2.70 -5.30
CA PHE A 80 5.77 -2.92 -6.71
C PHE A 80 6.61 -1.78 -7.26
N ASP A 81 7.42 -2.09 -8.27
CA ASP A 81 8.28 -1.10 -8.94
C ASP A 81 7.56 -0.42 -10.09
N THR A 82 6.55 -1.07 -10.66
CA THR A 82 5.74 -0.50 -11.72
C THR A 82 4.26 -0.61 -11.39
N LYS A 83 3.47 0.26 -12.03
CA LYS A 83 2.01 0.19 -11.98
C LYS A 83 1.51 -1.11 -12.63
N GLU A 84 2.14 -1.53 -13.72
CA GLU A 84 1.78 -2.74 -14.46
C GLU A 84 1.96 -4.01 -13.60
N GLU A 85 3.06 -4.14 -12.87
CA GLU A 85 3.27 -5.24 -11.93
C GLU A 85 2.16 -5.31 -10.86
N MET A 86 1.79 -4.14 -10.34
CA MET A 86 0.71 -4.02 -9.36
C MET A 86 -0.64 -4.45 -9.98
N GLU A 87 -0.97 -3.97 -11.18
CA GLU A 87 -2.22 -4.31 -11.87
C GLU A 87 -2.31 -5.80 -12.21
N ASN A 88 -1.23 -6.39 -12.73
CA ASN A 88 -1.13 -7.83 -12.97
C ASN A 88 -1.31 -8.63 -11.67
N PHE A 89 -0.74 -8.16 -10.56
CA PHE A 89 -0.95 -8.79 -9.26
C PHE A 89 -2.41 -8.72 -8.80
N ILE A 90 -3.07 -7.57 -8.98
CA ILE A 90 -4.48 -7.38 -8.64
C ILE A 90 -5.33 -8.45 -9.33
N GLU A 91 -5.20 -8.60 -10.65
CA GLU A 91 -5.95 -9.58 -11.44
C GLU A 91 -5.83 -11.00 -10.87
N ASN A 92 -4.61 -11.39 -10.46
CA ASN A 92 -4.33 -12.71 -9.90
C ASN A 92 -4.98 -12.96 -8.53
N ILE A 93 -5.25 -11.91 -7.75
CA ILE A 93 -5.79 -12.05 -6.38
C ILE A 93 -7.29 -11.74 -6.27
N MET A 94 -7.91 -11.12 -7.28
CA MET A 94 -9.30 -10.62 -7.19
C MET A 94 -10.31 -11.69 -6.74
N ASN A 95 -10.09 -12.97 -7.09
CA ASN A 95 -10.96 -14.06 -6.67
C ASN A 95 -11.03 -14.23 -5.15
N TYR A 96 -9.99 -13.83 -4.40
CA TYR A 96 -9.92 -13.88 -2.94
C TYR A 96 -10.40 -12.59 -2.26
N ILE A 97 -10.74 -11.57 -3.03
CA ILE A 97 -11.15 -10.25 -2.53
C ILE A 97 -12.65 -10.05 -2.72
N LYS A 98 -13.33 -9.53 -1.70
CA LYS A 98 -14.75 -9.12 -1.78
C LYS A 98 -14.92 -8.01 -2.81
N SER A 99 -16.09 -7.99 -3.46
CA SER A 99 -16.43 -6.89 -4.38
C SER A 99 -16.52 -5.56 -3.63
N GLU A 100 -17.05 -5.58 -2.40
CA GLU A 100 -17.26 -4.39 -1.58
C GLU A 100 -16.81 -4.55 -0.12
N ILE A 101 -16.48 -3.40 0.49
CA ILE A 101 -16.19 -3.22 1.92
C ILE A 101 -16.97 -2.02 2.43
N SER A 102 -17.08 -1.90 3.75
CA SER A 102 -17.85 -0.81 4.36
C SER A 102 -17.32 0.58 3.97
N PHE A 103 -18.22 1.55 3.85
CA PHE A 103 -17.86 2.94 3.61
C PHE A 103 -16.94 3.50 4.70
N ARG A 104 -17.14 3.07 5.95
CA ARG A 104 -16.28 3.44 7.09
C ARG A 104 -14.84 3.01 6.86
N GLU A 105 -14.64 1.77 6.39
CA GLU A 105 -13.31 1.25 6.04
C GLU A 105 -12.67 2.10 4.94
N LYS A 106 -13.43 2.41 3.88
CA LYS A 106 -12.91 3.25 2.79
C LYS A 106 -12.48 4.62 3.27
N LYS A 107 -13.33 5.29 4.07
CA LYS A 107 -13.04 6.61 4.62
C LYS A 107 -11.84 6.62 5.56
N PHE A 108 -11.62 5.55 6.32
CA PHE A 108 -10.42 5.44 7.16
C PHE A 108 -9.16 5.58 6.32
N TYR A 109 -9.01 4.81 5.23
CA TYR A 109 -7.81 4.91 4.39
C TYR A 109 -7.77 6.21 3.57
N ASP A 110 -8.90 6.72 3.10
CA ASP A 110 -8.93 8.02 2.40
C ASP A 110 -8.36 9.15 3.27
N ILE A 111 -8.75 9.19 4.55
CA ILE A 111 -8.35 10.25 5.49
C ILE A 111 -6.89 10.07 5.93
N PHE A 112 -6.50 8.85 6.33
CA PHE A 112 -5.20 8.63 6.97
C PHE A 112 -4.09 8.26 5.99
N VAL A 113 -4.43 7.80 4.79
CA VAL A 113 -3.48 7.25 3.82
C VAL A 113 -3.55 7.96 2.47
N ASN A 114 -4.64 8.65 2.12
CA ASN A 114 -4.83 9.30 0.82
C ASN A 114 -4.59 8.34 -0.37
N THR A 115 -5.58 7.51 -0.66
CA THR A 115 -5.47 6.41 -1.64
C THR A 115 -6.45 6.54 -2.80
N GLU A 116 -6.23 5.78 -3.85
CA GLU A 116 -7.24 5.45 -4.86
C GLU A 116 -7.78 4.05 -4.67
N TRP A 117 -8.98 3.77 -5.18
CA TRP A 117 -9.67 2.50 -4.98
C TRP A 117 -9.90 1.75 -6.29
N ILE A 118 -9.72 0.43 -6.23
CA ILE A 118 -10.14 -0.52 -7.26
C ILE A 118 -11.03 -1.54 -6.55
N GLY A 119 -12.34 -1.35 -6.59
CA GLY A 119 -13.28 -2.15 -5.81
C GLY A 119 -13.06 -2.01 -4.28
N SER A 120 -12.50 -3.06 -3.66
CA SER A 120 -12.23 -3.16 -2.22
C SER A 120 -10.76 -3.12 -1.83
N ILE A 121 -9.87 -2.94 -2.81
CA ILE A 121 -8.45 -2.69 -2.59
C ILE A 121 -8.15 -1.23 -2.89
N ASN A 122 -7.12 -0.71 -2.23
CA ASN A 122 -6.66 0.64 -2.43
C ASN A 122 -5.20 0.64 -2.89
N TRP A 123 -4.78 1.73 -3.51
CA TRP A 123 -3.40 1.89 -3.91
C TRP A 123 -2.95 3.35 -3.85
N ARG A 124 -1.64 3.55 -3.80
CA ARG A 124 -1.00 4.86 -3.95
C ARG A 124 0.48 4.72 -4.30
N ARG A 125 1.13 5.83 -4.67
CA ARG A 125 2.59 5.92 -4.76
C ARG A 125 3.22 6.47 -3.47
N GLY A 126 4.44 6.02 -3.19
CA GLY A 126 5.25 6.50 -2.07
C GLY A 126 4.58 6.32 -0.70
N CYS A 127 5.21 6.83 0.35
CA CYS A 127 4.68 6.70 1.71
C CYS A 127 3.74 7.88 2.02
N PRO A 128 2.65 7.70 2.78
CA PRO A 128 1.68 8.79 3.06
C PRO A 128 2.28 10.05 3.67
N GLU A 129 3.36 9.92 4.44
CA GLU A 129 4.07 11.01 5.08
C GLU A 129 4.70 11.99 4.06
N TYR A 130 4.88 11.55 2.81
CA TYR A 130 5.49 12.33 1.75
C TYR A 130 4.54 13.40 1.23
N ASP A 131 3.23 13.17 1.31
CA ASP A 131 2.20 14.12 0.87
C ASP A 131 2.35 15.46 1.61
N LYS A 132 2.78 15.42 2.88
CA LYS A 132 3.00 16.63 3.71
C LYS A 132 4.15 17.50 3.22
N LYS A 133 5.16 16.93 2.56
CA LYS A 133 6.36 17.69 2.09
C LYS A 133 6.32 17.98 0.59
N PHE A 134 5.76 17.07 -0.20
CA PHE A 134 5.84 17.10 -1.66
C PHE A 134 4.47 17.28 -2.33
N GLY A 135 3.39 17.47 -1.56
CA GLY A 135 2.04 17.59 -2.09
C GLY A 135 1.43 16.24 -2.50
N ASP A 136 0.24 16.26 -3.10
CA ASP A 136 -0.50 15.03 -3.43
C ASP A 136 0.29 14.12 -4.39
N TRP A 137 0.35 12.83 -4.05
CA TRP A 137 1.12 11.85 -4.80
C TRP A 137 0.66 11.64 -6.24
N ARG A 138 -0.59 12.01 -6.58
CA ARG A 138 -1.09 11.97 -7.96
C ARG A 138 -0.41 13.00 -8.85
N GLY A 139 0.09 14.10 -8.26
CA GLY A 139 0.80 15.17 -8.96
C GLY A 139 2.31 14.99 -9.07
N TRP A 140 2.89 13.99 -8.40
CA TRP A 140 4.35 13.78 -8.44
C TRP A 140 4.79 13.37 -9.85
N ARG A 141 5.80 14.05 -10.39
CA ARG A 141 6.36 13.72 -11.70
C ARG A 141 7.15 12.42 -11.61
N ASN A 142 6.79 11.42 -12.42
CA ASN A 142 7.66 10.27 -12.63
C ASN A 142 8.85 10.71 -13.48
N HIS A 143 10.07 10.36 -13.07
CA HIS A 143 11.28 10.62 -13.87
C HIS A 143 11.30 9.83 -15.19
N SER A 144 10.39 8.88 -15.39
CA SER A 144 10.21 8.18 -16.67
C SER A 144 9.68 9.05 -17.81
N ASN A 145 9.30 10.31 -17.55
CA ASN A 145 8.81 11.26 -18.55
C ASN A 145 9.76 12.46 -18.77
N GLU A 146 11.04 12.33 -18.43
CA GLU A 146 12.06 13.20 -19.03
C GLU A 146 12.36 12.65 -20.44
N ASP A 147 11.44 12.90 -21.37
CA ASP A 147 11.77 12.86 -22.79
C ASP A 147 12.80 13.97 -23.06
N TYR A 148 13.90 13.53 -23.66
CA TYR A 148 15.02 14.30 -24.20
C TYR A 148 14.59 15.46 -25.10
#